data_AF-A0A5C6HPV4-F1
#
_entry.id   AF-A0A5C6HPV4-F1
#
_cell.length_a   1.000
_cell.length_b   1.000
_cell.length_c   1.000
_cell.angle_alpha   90.00
_cell.angle_beta   90.00
_cell.angle_gamma   90.00
#
_symmetry.space_group_name_H-M   'P 1'
#
loop_
_entity.id
_entity.type
_entity.pdbx_description
1 polymer ?
#
loop_
_entity_poly.entity_id
_entity_poly.type
_entity_poly.pdbx_seq_one_letter_code
_entity_poly.pdbx_strand_id
1 'polypeptide(L)'
;MKNETIMLISSLAATISAIAATVTTIMTYMLYRKRRQQKLYEKLDRILEIGIQYPYVENSNFISQWLDYRTSQDEKYLRYDMYCNLIFNYLAAVYDHYKGNKKSIEDFVDVKTWIRAHQLNWKNPVEPNENIDGYSNKFRDFINSYI
;
A
#
# COMPACT_ATOMS: atom_id res chain seq x y z
N MET A 1 -50.58 33.37 -9.36
CA MET A 1 -50.92 32.29 -8.41
C MET A 1 -50.46 30.89 -8.87
N LYS A 2 -51.13 30.20 -9.81
CA LYS A 2 -50.81 28.78 -10.12
C LYS A 2 -49.36 28.53 -10.59
N ASN A 3 -48.81 29.41 -11.43
CA ASN A 3 -47.42 29.32 -11.89
C ASN A 3 -46.38 29.63 -10.80
N GLU A 4 -46.67 30.57 -9.90
CA GLU A 4 -45.76 30.91 -8.79
C GLU A 4 -45.64 29.75 -7.80
N THR A 5 -46.76 29.07 -7.51
CA THR A 5 -46.76 27.86 -6.67
C THR A 5 -45.96 26.72 -7.31
N ILE A 6 -46.08 26.51 -8.63
CA ILE A 6 -45.30 25.50 -9.36
C ILE A 6 -43.81 25.83 -9.35
N MET A 7 -43.42 27.09 -9.54
CA MET A 7 -42.03 27.53 -9.47
C MET A 7 -41.45 27.36 -8.07
N LEU A 8 -42.20 27.72 -7.01
CA LEU A 8 -41.78 27.53 -5.62
C LEU A 8 -41.54 26.05 -5.30
N ILE A 9 -42.49 25.17 -5.64
CA ILE A 9 -42.35 23.71 -5.43
C ILE A 9 -41.15 23.17 -6.20
N SER A 10 -40.95 23.60 -7.46
CA SER A 10 -39.82 23.16 -8.28
C SER A 10 -38.48 23.62 -7.71
N SER A 11 -38.39 24.86 -7.20
CA SER A 11 -37.19 25.39 -6.56
C SER A 11 -36.86 24.66 -5.24
N LEU A 12 -37.89 24.30 -4.46
CA LEU A 12 -37.75 23.52 -3.24
C LEU A 12 -37.28 22.09 -3.56
N ALA A 13 -37.85 21.46 -4.59
CA ALA A 13 -37.43 20.14 -5.04
C ALA A 13 -35.98 20.15 -5.56
N ALA A 14 -35.58 21.18 -6.30
CA ALA A 14 -34.22 21.34 -6.79
C ALA A 14 -33.21 21.53 -5.64
N THR A 15 -33.54 22.34 -4.64
CA THR A 15 -32.67 22.55 -3.46
C THR A 15 -32.55 21.28 -2.61
N ILE A 16 -33.65 20.56 -2.35
CA ILE A 16 -33.62 19.26 -1.67
C ILE A 16 -32.75 18.25 -2.45
N SER A 17 -32.89 18.21 -3.77
CA SER A 17 -32.10 17.32 -4.63
C SER A 17 -30.61 17.65 -4.59
N ALA A 18 -30.26 18.94 -4.59
CA ALA A 18 -28.87 19.39 -4.48
C ALA A 18 -28.24 19.02 -3.12
N ILE A 19 -29.00 19.15 -2.03
CA ILE A 19 -28.55 18.73 -0.68
C ILE A 19 -28.36 17.21 -0.65
N ALA A 20 -29.32 16.44 -1.15
CA ALA A 20 -29.24 14.97 -1.19
C ALA A 20 -28.05 14.48 -2.03
N ALA A 21 -27.78 15.12 -3.18
CA ALA A 21 -26.62 14.84 -4.01
C ALA A 21 -25.31 15.10 -3.24
N THR A 22 -25.22 16.23 -2.56
CA THR A 22 -24.05 16.60 -1.75
C THR A 22 -23.79 15.57 -0.63
N VAL A 23 -24.83 15.20 0.12
CA VAL A 23 -24.74 14.17 1.18
C VAL A 23 -24.28 12.84 0.60
N THR A 24 -24.86 12.44 -0.55
CA THR A 24 -24.49 11.19 -1.24
C THR A 24 -23.02 11.21 -1.65
N THR A 25 -22.52 12.30 -2.23
CA THR A 25 -21.10 12.44 -2.61
C THR A 25 -20.18 12.29 -1.40
N ILE A 26 -20.51 12.93 -0.27
CA ILE A 26 -19.73 12.82 0.97
C ILE A 26 -19.71 11.37 1.47
N MET A 27 -20.86 10.72 1.54
CA MET A 27 -20.96 9.31 1.95
C MET A 27 -20.16 8.38 1.03
N THR A 28 -20.28 8.56 -0.29
CA THR A 28 -19.52 7.79 -1.28
C THR A 28 -18.01 7.98 -1.09
N TYR A 29 -17.56 9.21 -0.84
CA TYR A 29 -16.15 9.50 -0.58
C TYR A 29 -15.64 8.81 0.70
N MET A 30 -16.42 8.87 1.79
CA MET A 30 -16.08 8.18 3.04
C MET A 30 -15.99 6.67 2.87
N LEU A 31 -16.97 6.07 2.17
CA LEU A 31 -16.97 4.64 1.86
C LEU A 31 -15.79 4.25 0.98
N TYR A 32 -15.46 5.07 -0.02
CA TYR A 32 -14.30 4.86 -0.87
C TYR A 32 -13.00 4.88 -0.07
N ARG A 33 -12.84 5.86 0.83
CA ARG A 33 -11.67 5.94 1.73
C ARG A 33 -11.55 4.71 2.62
N LYS A 34 -12.65 4.28 3.25
CA LYS A 34 -12.69 3.07 4.09
C LYS A 34 -12.32 1.82 3.30
N ARG A 35 -12.87 1.67 2.09
CA ARG A 35 -12.54 0.53 1.20
C ARG A 35 -11.07 0.52 0.80
N ARG A 36 -10.47 1.68 0.50
CA ARG A 36 -9.03 1.76 0.17
C ARG A 36 -8.16 1.31 1.34
N GLN A 37 -8.51 1.72 2.56
CA GLN A 37 -7.77 1.30 3.75
C GLN A 37 -7.97 -0.20 4.03
N GLN A 38 -9.20 -0.72 3.88
CA GLN A 38 -9.48 -2.15 4.03
C GLN A 38 -8.64 -3.00 3.08
N LYS A 39 -8.48 -2.57 1.82
CA LYS A 39 -7.61 -3.25 0.86
C LYS A 39 -6.14 -3.30 1.28
N LEU A 40 -5.67 -2.33 2.07
CA LEU A 40 -4.31 -2.37 2.61
C LEU A 40 -4.21 -3.41 3.73
N TYR A 41 -5.21 -3.51 4.61
CA TYR A 41 -5.25 -4.58 5.61
C TYR A 41 -5.31 -5.97 4.96
N GLU A 42 -6.15 -6.17 3.95
CA GLU A 42 -6.23 -7.45 3.23
C GLU A 42 -4.90 -7.84 2.57
N LYS A 43 -4.14 -6.87 2.06
CA LYS A 43 -2.80 -7.12 1.52
C LYS A 43 -1.79 -7.46 2.62
N LEU A 44 -1.88 -6.76 3.75
CA LEU A 44 -1.05 -7.03 4.94
C LEU A 44 -1.28 -8.45 5.44
N ASP A 45 -2.53 -8.86 5.63
CA ASP A 45 -2.90 -10.20 6.10
C ASP A 45 -2.32 -11.28 5.19
N ARG A 46 -2.40 -11.10 3.86
CA ARG A 46 -1.81 -12.05 2.90
C ARG A 46 -0.29 -12.14 2.99
N ILE A 47 0.41 -11.02 3.20
CA ILE A 47 1.87 -11.03 3.39
C ILE A 47 2.22 -11.81 4.66
N LEU A 48 1.50 -11.55 5.75
CA LEU A 48 1.71 -12.26 7.02
C LEU A 48 1.40 -13.75 6.91
N GLU A 49 0.33 -14.13 6.18
CA GLU A 49 0.02 -15.53 5.88
C GLU A 49 1.16 -16.23 5.13
N ILE A 50 1.79 -15.56 4.16
CA ILE A 50 2.97 -16.10 3.45
C ILE A 50 4.15 -16.26 4.40
N GLY A 51 4.41 -15.27 5.26
CA GLY A 51 5.47 -15.35 6.27
C GLY A 51 5.25 -16.51 7.25
N ILE A 52 4.01 -16.77 7.66
CA ILE A 52 3.64 -17.92 8.49
C ILE A 52 3.82 -19.24 7.73
N GLN A 53 3.39 -19.29 6.47
CA GLN A 53 3.50 -20.49 5.64
C GLN A 53 4.96 -20.84 5.34
N TYR A 54 5.83 -19.84 5.22
CA TYR A 54 7.24 -19.98 4.88
C TYR A 54 8.14 -19.19 5.83
N PRO A 55 8.30 -19.61 7.10
CA PRO A 55 8.96 -18.81 8.13
C PRO A 55 10.40 -18.39 7.82
N TYR A 56 11.08 -19.09 6.91
CA TYR A 56 12.43 -18.73 6.50
C TYR A 56 12.51 -17.36 5.81
N VAL A 57 11.41 -16.87 5.19
CA VAL A 57 11.42 -15.56 4.52
C VAL A 57 11.53 -14.40 5.51
N GLU A 58 11.22 -14.62 6.78
CA GLU A 58 11.36 -13.67 7.90
C GLU A 58 12.55 -14.02 8.82
N ASN A 59 13.29 -15.10 8.53
CA ASN A 59 14.37 -15.57 9.38
C ASN A 59 15.69 -14.87 9.02
N SER A 60 16.29 -14.19 9.99
CA SER A 60 17.53 -13.43 9.79
C SER A 60 18.70 -14.28 9.27
N ASN A 61 18.84 -15.53 9.71
CA ASN A 61 19.93 -16.41 9.24
C ASN A 61 19.75 -16.74 7.75
N PHE A 62 18.52 -17.05 7.32
CA PHE A 62 18.22 -17.27 5.91
C PHE A 62 18.43 -15.99 5.08
N ILE A 63 17.85 -14.88 5.53
CA ILE A 63 17.94 -13.58 4.84
C ILE A 63 19.39 -13.13 4.66
N SER A 64 20.24 -13.34 5.66
CA SER A 64 21.66 -12.95 5.61
C SER A 64 22.45 -13.61 4.49
N GLN A 65 21.99 -14.76 4.00
CA GLN A 65 22.61 -15.52 2.90
C GLN A 65 22.18 -15.02 1.52
N TRP A 66 21.31 -14.00 1.44
CA TRP A 66 20.75 -13.51 0.17
C TRP A 66 21.81 -13.22 -0.89
N LEU A 67 22.90 -12.54 -0.54
CA LEU A 67 23.92 -12.13 -1.52
C LEU A 67 24.58 -13.32 -2.20
N ASP A 68 24.78 -14.42 -1.48
CA ASP A 68 25.43 -15.62 -1.98
C ASP A 68 24.51 -16.46 -2.87
N TYR A 69 23.19 -16.37 -2.64
CA TYR A 69 22.19 -17.25 -3.27
C TYR A 69 21.14 -16.52 -4.11
N ARG A 70 21.24 -15.20 -4.33
CA ARG A 70 20.25 -14.43 -5.10
C ARG A 70 20.04 -14.92 -6.53
N THR A 71 21.04 -15.55 -7.15
CA THR A 71 20.93 -16.15 -8.49
C THR A 71 20.69 -17.66 -8.45
N SER A 72 20.45 -18.22 -7.27
CA SER A 72 20.16 -19.64 -7.08
C SER A 72 18.81 -20.02 -7.69
N GLN A 73 18.71 -21.27 -8.16
CA GLN A 73 17.45 -21.87 -8.59
C GLN A 73 16.74 -22.62 -7.44
N ASP A 74 17.27 -22.53 -6.22
CA ASP A 74 16.60 -23.05 -5.03
C ASP A 74 15.30 -22.26 -4.78
N GLU A 75 14.20 -23.00 -4.73
CA GLU A 75 12.84 -22.50 -4.54
C GLU A 75 12.71 -21.55 -3.35
N LYS A 76 13.48 -21.75 -2.27
CA LYS A 76 13.42 -20.86 -1.11
C LYS A 76 13.88 -19.45 -1.42
N TYR A 77 14.95 -19.31 -2.19
CA TYR A 77 15.47 -18.00 -2.57
C TYR A 77 14.60 -17.33 -3.63
N LEU A 78 14.04 -18.11 -4.56
CA LEU A 78 13.02 -17.62 -5.50
C LEU A 78 11.78 -17.11 -4.76
N ARG A 79 11.28 -17.86 -3.78
CA ARG A 79 10.14 -17.45 -2.96
C ARG A 79 10.45 -16.22 -2.11
N TYR A 80 11.66 -16.14 -1.56
CA TYR A 80 12.08 -14.97 -0.78
C TYR A 80 12.17 -13.70 -1.64
N ASP A 81 12.65 -13.80 -2.87
CA ASP A 81 12.66 -12.67 -3.81
C ASP A 81 11.24 -12.19 -4.12
N MET A 82 10.33 -13.12 -4.46
CA MET A 82 8.91 -12.82 -4.65
C MET A 82 8.27 -12.20 -3.40
N TYR A 83 8.66 -12.68 -2.21
CA TYR A 83 8.18 -12.14 -0.94
C TYR A 83 8.63 -10.69 -0.72
N CYS A 84 9.91 -10.39 -0.97
CA CYS A 84 10.44 -9.03 -0.91
C CYS A 84 9.70 -8.10 -1.88
N ASN A 85 9.47 -8.57 -3.11
CA ASN A 85 8.68 -7.85 -4.11
C ASN A 85 7.25 -7.57 -3.63
N LEU A 86 6.59 -8.51 -2.96
CA LEU A 86 5.27 -8.28 -2.37
C LEU A 86 5.31 -7.22 -1.25
N ILE A 87 6.31 -7.28 -0.38
CA ILE A 87 6.52 -6.28 0.69
C ILE A 87 6.71 -4.89 0.09
N PHE A 88 7.64 -4.70 -0.83
CA PHE A 88 7.93 -3.36 -1.36
C PHE A 88 6.77 -2.80 -2.19
N ASN A 89 6.04 -3.65 -2.93
CA ASN A 89 4.82 -3.24 -3.61
C ASN A 89 3.70 -2.83 -2.63
N TYR A 90 3.57 -3.55 -1.51
CA TYR A 90 2.65 -3.17 -0.45
C TYR A 90 3.05 -1.85 0.19
N LEU A 91 4.33 -1.66 0.53
CA LEU A 91 4.84 -0.42 1.10
C LEU A 91 4.68 0.76 0.15
N ALA A 92 4.83 0.57 -1.16
CA ALA A 92 4.53 1.60 -2.16
C ALA A 92 3.05 1.98 -2.14
N ALA A 93 2.14 1.01 -2.06
CA ALA A 93 0.71 1.27 -1.96
C ALA A 93 0.33 2.00 -0.65
N VAL A 94 0.99 1.68 0.47
CA VAL A 94 0.82 2.39 1.74
C VAL A 94 1.35 3.82 1.63
N TYR A 95 2.55 3.99 1.06
CA TYR A 95 3.15 5.30 0.82
C TYR A 95 2.23 6.21 0.01
N ASP A 96 1.66 5.71 -1.08
CA ASP A 96 0.72 6.44 -1.92
C ASP A 96 -0.60 6.74 -1.21
N HIS A 97 -1.10 5.80 -0.39
CA HIS A 97 -2.31 6.02 0.40
C HIS A 97 -2.17 7.19 1.37
N TYR A 98 -1.03 7.28 2.05
CA TYR A 98 -0.72 8.34 3.01
C TYR A 98 0.03 9.52 2.39
N LYS A 99 0.20 9.54 1.06
CA LYS A 99 0.88 10.60 0.29
C LYS A 99 2.29 10.91 0.84
N GLY A 100 3.00 9.88 1.28
CA GLY A 100 4.33 10.01 1.87
C GLY A 100 4.38 10.63 3.27
N ASN A 101 3.24 10.78 3.97
CA ASN A 101 3.24 11.20 5.36
C ASN A 101 3.88 10.11 6.24
N LYS A 102 5.16 10.30 6.57
CA LYS A 102 5.97 9.34 7.33
C LYS A 102 5.30 8.89 8.63
N LYS A 103 4.80 9.84 9.43
CA LYS A 103 4.12 9.54 10.69
C LYS A 103 2.89 8.64 10.49
N SER A 104 2.02 8.96 9.53
CA SER A 104 0.83 8.15 9.28
C SER A 104 1.16 6.75 8.74
N ILE A 105 2.26 6.60 8.01
CA ILE A 105 2.74 5.30 7.53
C ILE A 105 3.28 4.47 8.70
N GLU A 106 4.13 5.06 9.54
CA GLU A 106 4.70 4.41 10.72
C GLU A 106 3.63 4.06 11.77
N ASP A 107 2.58 4.88 11.91
CA ASP A 107 1.43 4.60 12.78
C ASP A 107 0.53 3.47 12.21
N PHE A 108 0.61 3.17 10.91
CA PHE A 108 -0.22 2.16 10.24
C PHE A 108 0.44 0.79 10.14
N VAL A 109 1.74 0.74 9.85
CA VAL A 109 2.50 -0.51 9.70
C VAL A 109 3.94 -0.33 10.21
N ASP A 110 4.54 -1.38 10.76
CA ASP A 110 5.95 -1.39 11.19
C ASP A 110 6.91 -1.46 9.98
N VAL A 111 6.87 -0.38 9.20
CA VAL A 111 7.64 -0.19 7.97
C VAL A 111 9.14 -0.25 8.22
N LYS A 112 9.59 0.23 9.39
CA LYS A 112 11.00 0.32 9.73
C LYS A 112 11.62 -1.06 9.92
N THR A 113 10.95 -1.95 10.65
CA THR A 113 11.45 -3.31 10.88
C THR A 113 11.48 -4.09 9.58
N TRP A 114 10.42 -4.04 8.77
CA TRP A 114 10.36 -4.74 7.48
C TRP A 114 11.43 -4.28 6.49
N ILE A 115 11.62 -2.96 6.32
CA ILE A 115 12.66 -2.45 5.41
C ILE A 115 14.04 -2.93 5.85
N ARG A 116 14.33 -2.89 7.16
CA ARG A 116 15.64 -3.28 7.69
C ARG A 116 15.90 -4.76 7.58
N ALA A 117 14.87 -5.59 7.77
CA ALA A 117 14.95 -7.03 7.57
C ALA A 117 15.29 -7.36 6.11
N HIS A 118 14.59 -6.74 5.15
CA HIS A 118 14.71 -7.09 3.73
C HIS A 118 15.64 -6.17 2.91
N GLN A 119 16.44 -5.33 3.59
CA GLN A 119 17.31 -4.34 2.92
C GLN A 119 18.34 -4.97 1.97
N LEU A 120 18.74 -6.22 2.21
CA LEU A 120 19.73 -6.91 1.37
C LEU A 120 19.16 -7.16 -0.04
N ASN A 121 17.89 -7.57 -0.12
CA ASN A 121 17.18 -7.72 -1.40
C ASN A 121 16.94 -6.36 -2.06
N TRP A 122 16.49 -5.35 -1.29
CA TRP A 122 16.30 -3.98 -1.80
C TRP A 122 17.54 -3.44 -2.52
N LYS A 123 18.71 -3.54 -1.87
CA LYS A 123 19.99 -3.05 -2.38
C LYS A 123 20.57 -3.92 -3.50
N ASN A 124 20.26 -5.22 -3.50
CA ASN A 124 20.87 -6.21 -4.38
C ASN A 124 19.78 -7.12 -4.97
N PRO A 125 18.88 -6.59 -5.82
CA PRO A 125 17.86 -7.40 -6.47
C PRO A 125 18.48 -8.48 -7.36
N VAL A 126 17.67 -9.46 -7.77
CA VAL A 126 18.09 -10.47 -8.75
C VAL A 126 18.37 -9.77 -10.08
N GLU A 127 17.38 -9.07 -10.60
CA GLU A 127 17.50 -8.27 -11.82
C GLU A 127 18.05 -6.88 -11.50
N PRO A 128 19.10 -6.42 -12.20
CA PRO A 128 19.59 -5.05 -12.04
C PRO A 128 18.45 -4.04 -12.23
N ASN A 129 18.37 -3.08 -11.31
CA ASN A 129 17.38 -2.00 -11.30
C ASN A 129 15.91 -2.39 -11.02
N GLU A 130 15.60 -3.63 -10.66
CA GLU A 130 14.22 -4.03 -10.32
C GLU A 130 13.58 -3.13 -9.24
N ASN A 131 14.35 -2.84 -8.18
CA ASN A 131 13.95 -1.95 -7.09
C ASN A 131 14.15 -0.44 -7.41
N ILE A 132 14.58 -0.10 -8.62
CA ILE A 132 14.89 1.26 -9.07
C ILE A 132 13.87 1.74 -10.10
N ASP A 133 13.54 0.90 -11.09
CA ASP A 133 12.73 1.28 -12.25
C ASP A 133 11.23 1.16 -11.96
N GLY A 134 10.82 0.22 -11.11
CA GLY A 134 9.41 0.00 -10.76
C GLY A 134 8.81 1.03 -9.80
N TYR A 135 9.64 1.88 -9.18
CA TYR A 135 9.24 2.74 -8.07
C TYR A 135 9.58 4.21 -8.28
N SER A 136 8.68 5.10 -7.80
CA SER A 136 8.93 6.54 -7.85
C SER A 136 10.17 6.94 -7.04
N ASN A 137 10.91 7.97 -7.47
CA ASN A 137 12.09 8.49 -6.75
C ASN A 137 11.77 8.80 -5.29
N LYS A 138 10.62 9.45 -5.03
CA LYS A 138 10.20 9.81 -3.68
C LYS A 138 9.98 8.60 -2.78
N PHE A 139 9.40 7.52 -3.32
CA PHE A 139 9.25 6.28 -2.55
C PHE A 139 10.61 5.63 -2.28
N ARG A 140 11.51 5.60 -3.27
CA ARG A 140 12.87 5.09 -3.10
C ARG A 140 13.63 5.86 -2.02
N ASP A 141 13.55 7.19 -2.04
CA ASP A 141 14.14 8.05 -1.01
C ASP A 141 13.55 7.76 0.38
N PHE A 142 12.23 7.53 0.45
CA PHE A 142 11.57 7.12 1.68
C PHE A 142 12.09 5.78 2.21
N ILE A 143 12.18 4.74 1.37
CA ILE A 143 12.73 3.43 1.76
C ILE A 143 14.18 3.57 2.22
N ASN A 144 15.01 4.27 1.43
CA ASN A 144 16.42 4.50 1.72
C ASN A 144 16.63 5.31 3.01
N SER A 145 15.65 6.09 3.47
CA SER A 145 15.74 6.82 4.74
C SER A 145 15.76 5.92 6.00
N TYR A 146 15.45 4.62 5.87
CA TYR A 146 15.44 3.66 6.99
C TYR A 146 16.65 2.73 7.03
N ILE A 147 17.44 2.74 5.97
CA ILE A 147 18.58 1.86 5.73
C ILE A 147 19.88 2.59 6.06
#